data_AF-K1S3K7-F1
#
_entry.id   AF-K1S3K7-F1
#
_cell.length_a   1.000
_cell.length_b   1.000
_cell.length_c   1.000
_cell.angle_alpha   90.00
_cell.angle_beta   90.00
_cell.angle_gamma   90.00
#
_symmetry.space_group_name_H-M   'P 1'
#
loop_
_entity.id
_entity.type
_entity.pdbx_description
1 polymer ?
#
loop_
_entity_poly.entity_id
_entity_poly.type
_entity_poly.pdbx_seq_one_letter_code
_entity_poly.pdbx_strand_id
1 'polypeptide(L)' 'MYTIGQVSEMFDLPVSTLRYYDKEGLFPELNRTSGIRQFSENEIEALRVIE' A
#
# COMPACT_ATOMS: atom_id res chain seq x y z
N MET A 1 7.20 1.84 -8.44
CA MET A 1 6.56 0.65 -7.85
C MET A 1 7.31 0.30 -6.59
N TYR A 2 6.60 0.27 -5.47
CA TYR A 2 7.12 0.03 -4.14
C TYR A 2 6.54 -1.28 -3.58
N THR A 3 7.35 -2.00 -2.81
CA THR A 3 6.88 -3.14 -2.04
C THR A 3 6.15 -2.67 -0.78
N ILE A 4 5.34 -3.56 -0.19
CA ILE A 4 4.64 -3.23 1.07
C ILE A 4 5.60 -2.86 2.21
N GLY A 5 6.82 -3.39 2.22
CA GLY A 5 7.85 -3.04 3.22
C GLY A 5 8.38 -1.62 3.02
N GLN A 6 8.63 -1.22 1.78
CA GLN A 6 9.05 0.14 1.47
C GLN A 6 7.96 1.16 1.83
N VAL A 7 6.69 0.85 1.55
CA VAL A 7 5.57 1.71 1.94
C VAL A 7 5.41 1.78 3.46
N SER A 8 5.60 0.66 4.16
CA SER A 8 5.60 0.61 5.62
C SER A 8 6.64 1.57 6.22
N GLU A 9 7.86 1.58 5.68
CA GLU A 9 8.91 2.50 6.12
C GLU A 9 8.63 3.97 5.75
N MET A 10 8.08 4.22 4.54
CA MET A 10 7.81 5.59 4.07
C MET A 10 6.75 6.33 4.89
N PHE A 11 5.75 5.61 5.42
CA PHE A 11 4.63 6.18 6.16
C PHE A 11 4.69 5.86 7.66
N ASP A 12 5.75 5.20 8.13
CA ASP A 12 5.86 4.68 9.51
C ASP A 12 4.63 3.85 9.94
N LEU A 13 4.09 3.07 8.99
CA LEU A 13 2.92 2.24 9.20
C LEU A 13 3.32 0.77 9.31
N PRO A 14 2.74 -0.02 10.23
CA PRO A 14 2.89 -1.46 10.21
C PRO A 14 2.40 -2.07 8.88
N VAL A 15 3.14 -3.05 8.36
CA VAL A 15 2.71 -3.85 7.18
C VAL A 15 1.30 -4.42 7.34
N SER A 16 0.89 -4.76 8.57
CA SER A 16 -0.47 -5.23 8.88
C SER A 16 -1.53 -4.16 8.61
N THR A 17 -1.24 -2.89 8.87
CA THR A 17 -2.14 -1.76 8.59
C THR A 17 -2.34 -1.60 7.08
N LEU A 18 -1.26 -1.65 6.30
CA LEU A 18 -1.35 -1.61 4.84
C LEU A 18 -2.13 -2.81 4.27
N ARG A 19 -2.00 -4.00 4.87
CA ARG A 19 -2.81 -5.17 4.51
C ARG A 19 -4.28 -5.01 4.89
N TYR A 20 -4.55 -4.38 6.02
CA TYR A 20 -5.90 -4.05 6.45
C TYR A 20 -6.55 -3.08 5.46
N TYR A 21 -5.87 -1.99 5.11
CA TYR A 21 -6.37 -1.04 4.10
C TYR A 21 -6.62 -1.69 2.73
N ASP A 22 -5.72 -2.54 2.24
CA ASP A 22 -5.96 -3.35 1.03
C ASP A 22 -7.23 -4.22 1.17
N LYS A 23 -7.40 -4.89 2.31
CA LYS A 23 -8.57 -5.75 2.58
C LYS A 23 -9.88 -4.96 2.63
N GLU A 24 -9.87 -3.76 3.21
CA GLU A 24 -11.04 -2.87 3.30
C GLU A 24 -11.30 -2.12 1.98
N GLY A 25 -10.46 -2.31 0.96
CA GLY A 25 -10.69 -1.77 -0.39
C GLY A 25 -10.10 -0.39 -0.64
N LEU A 26 -9.15 0.08 0.17
CA LEU A 26 -8.48 1.37 -0.07
C LEU A 26 -7.70 1.39 -1.38
N PHE A 27 -7.16 0.24 -1.81
CA PHE A 27 -6.35 0.11 -3.02
C PHE A 27 -7.06 -0.78 -4.06
N PRO A 28 -8.13 -0.28 -4.71
CA PRO A 28 -8.97 -1.09 -5.59
C PRO A 28 -8.22 -1.61 -6.84
N GLU A 29 -7.18 -0.91 -7.27
CA GLU A 29 -6.38 -1.24 -8.46
C GLU A 29 -4.98 -1.78 -8.11
N LEU A 30 -4.78 -2.22 -6.86
CA LEU A 30 -3.46 -2.64 -6.39
C LEU A 30 -2.92 -3.82 -7.19
N ASN A 31 -1.85 -3.54 -7.93
CA ASN A 31 -1.17 -4.53 -8.75
C ASN A 31 -0.46 -5.58 -7.90
N ARG A 32 -0.46 -6.83 -8.39
CA ARG A 32 0.27 -7.93 -7.77
C ARG A 32 1.16 -8.61 -8.80
N THR A 33 2.46 -8.64 -8.52
CA THR A 33 3.43 -9.38 -9.34
C THR A 33 3.90 -10.59 -8.55
N SER A 34 3.62 -11.79 -9.06
CA SER A 34 3.93 -13.06 -8.36
C SER A 34 3.36 -13.12 -6.93
N GLY A 35 2.15 -12.57 -6.73
CA GLY A 35 1.49 -12.52 -5.43
C GLY A 35 1.97 -11.40 -4.49
N ILE A 36 2.99 -10.62 -4.88
CA ILE A 36 3.53 -9.50 -4.10
C ILE A 36 2.82 -8.21 -4.51
N ARG A 37 2.30 -7.46 -3.53
CA ARG A 37 1.68 -6.14 -3.73
C ARG A 37 2.70 -5.13 -4.24
N GLN A 38 2.32 -4.38 -5.26
CA GLN A 38 3.11 -3.33 -5.88
C GLN A 38 2.34 -2.03 -5.80
N PHE A 39 2.86 -1.10 -5.01
CA PHE A 39 2.27 0.22 -4.80
C PHE A 39 2.86 1.18 -5.83
N SER A 40 1.99 1.76 -6.65
CA SER A 40 2.32 2.84 -7.57
C SER A 40 2.11 4.19 -6.88
N GLU A 41 2.41 5.29 -7.59
CA GLU A 41 2.13 6.63 -7.06
C GLU A 41 0.66 6.81 -6.68
N ASN A 42 -0.28 6.16 -7.37
CA ASN A 42 -1.71 6.26 -7.03
C ASN A 42 -2.00 5.79 -5.60
N GLU A 43 -1.44 4.65 -5.19
CA GLU A 43 -1.63 4.15 -3.83
C GLU A 43 -0.85 4.96 -2.79
N ILE A 44 0.30 5.54 -3.17
CA ILE A 44 1.05 6.46 -2.30
C ILE A 44 0.23 7.73 -2.03
N GLU A 45 -0.37 8.33 -3.06
CA GLU A 45 -1.23 9.50 -2.91
C GLU A 45 -2.49 9.20 -2.10
N ALA A 46 -3.09 8.02 -2.26
CA ALA A 46 -4.21 7.58 -1.43
C ALA A 46 -3.83 7.54 0.07
N LEU A 47 -2.62 7.09 0.40
CA LEU A 47 -2.12 7.07 1.78
C LEU A 47 -1.87 8.49 2.32
N ARG A 48 -1.32 9.42 1.52
CA ARG A 48 -1.08 10.81 1.93
C ARG A 48 -2.35 11.59 2.29
N VAL A 49 -3.51 11.16 1.80
CA VAL A 49 -4.78 11.80 2.12
C VAL A 49 -5.26 11.43 3.53
N ILE A 50 -4.86 10.26 4.04
CA ILE A 50 -5.39 9.69 5.28
C ILE A 50 -4.35 9.62 6.42
N GLU A 51 -3.07 9.78 6.12
CA GLU A 51 -1.95 9.86 7.08
C GLU A 51 -1.29 11.25 7.06
#